data_AF-D6WS92-F1
#
_entry.id   AF-D6WS92-F1
#
_cell.length_a   1.000
_cell.length_b   1.000
_cell.length_c   1.000
_cell.angle_alpha   90.00
_cell.angle_beta   90.00
_cell.angle_gamma   90.00
#
_symmetry.space_group_name_H-M   'P 1'
#
loop_
_entity.id
_entity.type
_entity.pdbx_description
1 polymer ?
#
loop_
_entity_poly.entity_id
_entity_poly.type
_entity_poly.pdbx_seq_one_letter_code
_entity_poly.pdbx_strand_id
1 'polypeptide(L)'
;MFNIRNPHYLFDTKKIYVGEECVACLKSNNVSDGNISMFKNNCIQFYQTSAEEIQKRFFENNIFKDFCFLSPEVALEPKGRDTIPNLQRLSQHFGDYGIENSELELEWRNLPFMVTSSLKEKYYTLTIDEHWFENSKIKNFEDKYAFLNLSKLAKIIASLPHSNAAAERIFSIVTDVKSKSESE
;
A
#
# COMPACT_ATOMS: atom_id res chain seq x y z
N MET A 1 -16.08 10.37 -4.83
CA MET A 1 -14.70 10.47 -5.36
C MET A 1 -14.28 11.92 -5.28
N PHE A 2 -13.11 12.23 -4.72
CA PHE A 2 -12.69 13.63 -4.53
C PHE A 2 -12.30 14.26 -5.87
N ASN A 3 -12.83 15.45 -6.16
CA ASN A 3 -12.38 16.23 -7.30
C ASN A 3 -11.00 16.86 -6.97
N ILE A 4 -9.92 16.23 -7.43
CA ILE A 4 -8.53 16.66 -7.19
C ILE A 4 -8.23 18.03 -7.80
N ARG A 5 -9.01 18.45 -8.81
CA ARG A 5 -8.90 19.77 -9.41
C ARG A 5 -9.66 20.86 -8.67
N ASN A 6 -10.40 20.52 -7.62
CA ASN A 6 -11.09 21.52 -6.82
C ASN A 6 -10.05 22.42 -6.10
N PRO A 7 -10.02 23.74 -6.39
CA PRO A 7 -9.06 24.66 -5.79
C PRO A 7 -9.10 24.71 -4.26
N HIS A 8 -10.24 24.37 -3.65
CA HIS A 8 -10.39 24.35 -2.19
C HIS A 8 -9.54 23.29 -1.48
N TYR A 9 -9.07 22.27 -2.21
CA TYR A 9 -8.17 21.24 -1.67
C TYR A 9 -6.69 21.51 -1.99
N LEU A 10 -6.39 22.64 -2.64
CA LEU A 10 -5.04 23.00 -3.06
C LEU A 10 -4.53 24.15 -2.21
N PHE A 11 -3.22 24.14 -1.96
CA PHE A 11 -2.56 25.31 -1.41
C PHE A 11 -2.50 26.43 -2.44
N ASP A 12 -2.68 27.67 -1.98
CA ASP A 12 -2.30 28.84 -2.77
C ASP A 12 -0.82 28.71 -3.17
N THR A 13 -0.53 28.91 -4.45
CA THR A 13 0.82 28.99 -5.03
C THR A 13 1.81 29.78 -4.17
N LYS A 14 1.38 30.87 -3.52
CA LYS A 14 2.23 31.69 -2.66
C LYS A 14 2.68 30.95 -1.40
N LYS A 15 1.85 30.03 -0.89
CA LYS A 15 2.09 29.21 0.29
C LYS A 15 2.87 27.93 0.00
N ILE A 16 3.06 27.58 -1.27
CA ILE A 16 3.82 26.38 -1.65
C ILE A 16 5.29 26.60 -1.37
N TYR A 17 5.81 25.74 -0.50
CA TYR A 17 7.21 25.65 -0.15
C TYR A 17 7.89 24.57 -1.00
N VAL A 18 9.03 24.92 -1.59
CA VAL A 18 9.75 24.08 -2.57
C VAL A 18 11.14 23.65 -2.08
N GLY A 19 11.43 23.83 -0.78
CA GLY A 19 12.73 23.57 -0.17
C GLY A 19 13.67 24.78 -0.17
N GLU A 20 14.62 24.80 0.76
CA GLU A 20 15.51 25.95 1.00
C GLU A 20 16.44 26.19 -0.19
N GLU A 21 16.99 25.12 -0.74
CA GLU A 21 17.93 25.14 -1.87
C GLU A 21 17.25 25.66 -3.14
N CYS A 22 16.03 25.23 -3.40
CA CYS A 22 15.24 25.71 -4.54
C CYS A 22 14.91 27.20 -4.37
N VAL A 23 14.49 27.61 -3.17
CA VAL A 23 14.24 29.03 -2.86
C VAL A 23 15.51 29.88 -3.03
N ALA A 24 16.66 29.40 -2.58
CA ALA A 24 17.94 30.08 -2.74
C ALA A 24 18.34 30.19 -4.22
N CYS A 25 18.13 29.13 -5.00
CA CYS A 25 18.39 29.10 -6.43
C CYS A 25 17.52 30.11 -7.19
N LEU A 26 16.20 30.14 -6.92
CA LEU A 26 15.28 31.08 -7.55
C LEU A 26 15.65 32.54 -7.27
N LYS A 27 16.06 32.84 -6.03
CA LYS A 27 16.55 34.17 -5.63
C LYS A 27 17.87 34.54 -6.32
N SER A 28 18.84 33.63 -6.30
CA SER A 28 20.19 33.88 -6.85
C SER A 28 20.19 34.11 -8.36
N ASN A 29 19.23 33.51 -9.08
CA ASN A 29 19.06 33.69 -10.51
C ASN A 29 18.14 34.87 -10.89
N ASN A 30 17.67 35.67 -9.92
CA ASN A 30 16.75 36.80 -10.15
C ASN A 30 15.52 36.41 -11.00
N VAL A 31 14.95 35.22 -10.76
CA VAL A 31 13.79 34.73 -11.50
C VAL A 31 12.59 35.63 -11.19
N SER A 32 11.87 36.06 -12.23
CA SER A 32 10.71 36.93 -12.05
C SER A 32 9.59 36.24 -11.27
N ASP A 33 8.80 37.03 -10.51
CA ASP A 33 7.66 36.50 -9.74
C ASP A 33 6.65 35.76 -10.62
N GLY A 34 6.45 36.20 -11.86
CA GLY A 34 5.61 35.50 -12.84
C GLY A 34 6.11 34.09 -13.15
N ASN A 35 7.42 33.93 -13.38
CA ASN A 35 8.04 32.64 -13.65
C ASN A 35 8.06 31.74 -12.40
N ILE A 36 8.26 32.31 -11.21
CA ILE A 36 8.15 31.59 -9.94
C ILE A 36 6.71 31.07 -9.75
N SER A 37 5.71 31.90 -10.01
CA SER A 37 4.30 31.51 -9.92
C SER A 37 3.96 30.40 -10.91
N MET A 38 4.47 30.48 -12.15
CA MET A 38 4.28 29.44 -13.16
C MET A 38 4.94 28.12 -12.75
N PHE A 39 6.17 28.17 -12.24
CA PHE A 39 6.87 27.00 -11.71
C PHE A 39 6.07 26.32 -10.58
N LYS A 40 5.62 27.08 -9.59
CA LYS A 40 4.81 26.54 -8.49
C LYS A 40 3.47 25.97 -8.96
N ASN A 41 2.83 26.59 -9.95
CA ASN A 41 1.65 26.03 -10.60
C ASN A 41 1.94 24.68 -11.26
N ASN A 42 3.09 24.53 -11.92
CA ASN A 42 3.48 23.25 -12.50
C ASN A 42 3.68 22.17 -11.43
N CYS A 43 4.23 22.53 -10.25
CA CYS A 43 4.30 21.61 -9.11
C CYS A 43 2.91 21.15 -8.65
N ILE A 44 1.95 22.08 -8.54
CA ILE A 44 0.55 21.72 -8.21
C ILE A 44 -0.01 20.76 -9.27
N GLN A 45 0.11 21.12 -10.54
CA GLN A 45 -0.39 20.30 -11.65
C GLN A 45 0.22 18.90 -11.63
N PHE A 46 1.52 18.77 -11.35
CA PHE A 46 2.16 17.48 -11.18
C PHE A 46 1.50 16.64 -10.07
N TYR A 47 1.25 17.22 -8.90
CA TYR A 47 0.57 16.50 -7.81
C TYR A 47 -0.87 16.16 -8.16
N GLN A 48 -1.59 17.05 -8.83
CA GLN A 48 -2.96 16.80 -9.28
C GLN A 48 -3.02 15.65 -10.28
N THR A 49 -2.17 15.68 -11.31
CA THR A 49 -2.06 14.61 -12.30
C THR A 49 -1.66 13.30 -11.63
N SER A 50 -0.67 13.32 -10.73
CA SER A 50 -0.24 12.13 -9.99
C SER A 50 -1.40 11.52 -9.20
N ALA A 51 -2.17 12.34 -8.48
CA ALA A 51 -3.32 11.88 -7.72
C ALA A 51 -4.46 11.38 -8.62
N GLU A 52 -4.71 11.99 -9.78
CA GLU A 52 -5.70 11.52 -10.77
C GLU A 52 -5.30 10.15 -11.32
N GLU A 53 -4.02 10.00 -11.63
CA GLU A 53 -3.43 8.78 -12.15
C GLU A 53 -3.41 7.64 -11.12
N ILE A 54 -3.24 7.97 -9.83
CA ILE A 54 -3.47 7.04 -8.71
C ILE A 54 -4.95 6.69 -8.60
N GLN A 55 -5.85 7.67 -8.70
CA GLN A 55 -7.30 7.44 -8.67
C GLN A 55 -7.75 6.48 -9.76
N LYS A 56 -7.35 6.71 -11.01
CA LYS A 56 -7.70 5.84 -12.15
C LYS A 56 -7.20 4.41 -11.96
N ARG A 57 -5.92 4.22 -11.60
CA ARG A 57 -5.33 2.87 -11.52
C ARG A 57 -5.86 2.05 -10.35
N PHE A 58 -6.09 2.69 -9.20
CA PHE A 58 -6.39 1.97 -7.96
C PHE A 58 -7.85 2.05 -7.49
N PHE A 59 -8.54 3.19 -7.68
CA PHE A 59 -9.89 3.37 -7.16
C PHE A 59 -10.97 2.83 -8.10
N GLU A 60 -10.82 2.98 -9.42
CA GLU A 60 -11.80 2.45 -10.39
C GLU A 60 -11.88 0.92 -10.33
N ASN A 61 -10.75 0.27 -10.06
CA ASN A 61 -10.71 -1.18 -9.94
C ASN A 61 -11.21 -1.66 -8.56
N ASN A 62 -11.19 -0.86 -7.48
CA ASN A 62 -11.44 -1.33 -6.11
C ASN A 62 -10.39 -2.35 -5.61
N ILE A 63 -9.13 -2.20 -6.04
CA ILE A 63 -8.04 -3.14 -5.72
C ILE A 63 -7.60 -3.05 -4.26
N PHE A 64 -7.89 -1.91 -3.61
CA PHE A 64 -7.58 -1.69 -2.19
C PHE A 64 -8.25 -2.70 -1.25
N LYS A 65 -9.42 -3.24 -1.62
CA LYS A 65 -10.05 -4.30 -0.81
C LYS A 65 -9.16 -5.52 -0.67
N ASP A 66 -8.41 -5.83 -1.72
CA ASP A 66 -7.52 -6.98 -1.77
C ASP A 66 -6.27 -6.72 -0.91
N PHE A 67 -5.94 -5.45 -0.59
CA PHE A 67 -4.81 -5.11 0.29
C PHE A 67 -5.01 -5.57 1.73
N CYS A 68 -6.21 -6.03 2.09
CA CYS A 68 -6.44 -6.59 3.42
C CYS A 68 -5.60 -7.88 3.64
N PHE A 69 -5.10 -8.53 2.60
CA PHE A 69 -4.15 -9.64 2.78
C PHE A 69 -2.88 -9.26 3.56
N LEU A 70 -2.53 -7.96 3.62
CA LEU A 70 -1.35 -7.46 4.32
C LEU A 70 -1.43 -7.58 5.85
N SER A 71 -2.62 -7.70 6.41
CA SER A 71 -2.81 -7.84 7.86
C SER A 71 -2.39 -9.23 8.33
N PRO A 72 -1.68 -9.33 9.47
CA PRO A 72 -1.40 -10.60 10.10
C PRO A 72 -2.65 -11.45 10.36
N GLU A 73 -3.77 -10.83 10.76
CA GLU A 73 -5.04 -11.50 11.07
C GLU A 73 -5.71 -12.17 9.86
N VAL A 74 -5.44 -11.68 8.65
CA VAL A 74 -5.91 -12.32 7.40
C VAL A 74 -4.84 -13.23 6.82
N ALA A 75 -3.57 -12.85 6.92
CA ALA A 75 -2.46 -13.59 6.36
C ALA A 75 -2.22 -14.93 7.08
N LEU A 76 -2.29 -14.93 8.42
CA LEU A 76 -1.87 -16.04 9.27
C LEU A 76 -3.02 -16.97 9.69
N GLU A 77 -4.27 -16.56 9.49
CA GLU A 77 -5.43 -17.34 9.87
C GLU A 77 -6.01 -18.10 8.67
N PRO A 78 -6.32 -19.41 8.78
CA PRO A 78 -6.96 -20.16 7.71
C PRO A 78 -8.26 -19.51 7.22
N LYS A 79 -9.08 -18.98 8.14
CA LYS A 79 -10.32 -18.21 7.84
C LYS A 79 -10.07 -16.95 7.00
N GLY A 80 -8.83 -16.45 6.94
CA GLY A 80 -8.47 -15.35 6.05
C GLY A 80 -8.64 -15.72 4.58
N ARG A 81 -8.57 -17.02 4.23
CA ARG A 81 -8.83 -17.52 2.88
C ARG A 81 -10.32 -17.48 2.50
N ASP A 82 -11.24 -17.43 3.46
CA ASP A 82 -12.66 -17.18 3.18
C ASP A 82 -12.89 -15.73 2.73
N THR A 83 -12.03 -14.81 3.20
CA THR A 83 -12.08 -13.38 2.85
C THR A 83 -11.31 -13.09 1.57
N ILE A 84 -10.10 -13.65 1.44
CA ILE A 84 -9.25 -13.55 0.24
C ILE A 84 -8.82 -14.97 -0.19
N PRO A 85 -9.60 -15.63 -1.08
CA PRO A 85 -9.31 -16.99 -1.52
C PRO A 85 -8.03 -17.12 -2.35
N ASN A 86 -7.69 -16.08 -3.11
CA ASN A 86 -6.53 -16.02 -3.98
C ASN A 86 -6.04 -14.56 -4.13
N LEU A 87 -4.82 -14.40 -4.64
CA LEU A 87 -4.20 -13.09 -4.87
C LEU A 87 -4.07 -12.80 -6.37
N GLN A 88 -4.78 -13.53 -7.23
CA GLN A 88 -4.70 -13.45 -8.69
C GLN A 88 -4.88 -12.02 -9.21
N ARG A 89 -5.78 -11.26 -8.62
CA ARG A 89 -6.07 -9.89 -9.04
C ARG A 89 -4.92 -8.94 -8.74
N LEU A 90 -4.30 -9.07 -7.57
CA LEU A 90 -3.11 -8.33 -7.21
C LEU A 90 -1.93 -8.76 -8.10
N SER A 91 -1.78 -10.06 -8.31
CA SER A 91 -0.67 -10.62 -9.08
C SER A 91 -0.75 -10.25 -10.57
N GLN A 92 -1.95 -10.15 -11.15
CA GLN A 92 -2.16 -9.60 -12.49
C GLN A 92 -1.84 -8.11 -12.56
N HIS A 93 -2.18 -7.34 -11.51
CA HIS A 93 -1.93 -5.91 -11.48
C HIS A 93 -0.45 -5.56 -11.26
N PHE A 94 0.28 -6.39 -10.49
CA PHE A 94 1.69 -6.21 -10.16
C PHE A 94 2.62 -7.22 -10.83
N GLY A 95 2.13 -7.93 -11.87
CA GLY A 95 2.86 -9.06 -12.49
C GLY A 95 4.17 -8.65 -13.15
N ASP A 96 4.23 -7.45 -13.71
CA ASP A 96 5.42 -6.89 -14.37
C ASP A 96 6.63 -6.73 -13.42
N TYR A 97 6.40 -6.83 -12.10
CA TYR A 97 7.48 -6.83 -11.12
C TYR A 97 8.14 -8.21 -10.95
N GLY A 98 7.79 -9.21 -11.76
CA GLY A 98 8.37 -10.56 -11.71
C GLY A 98 7.86 -11.35 -10.50
N ILE A 99 6.54 -11.39 -10.34
CA ILE A 99 5.83 -12.21 -9.36
C ILE A 99 5.30 -13.45 -10.08
N GLU A 100 5.72 -14.63 -9.67
CA GLU A 100 5.26 -15.89 -10.26
C GLU A 100 3.92 -16.30 -9.67
N ASN A 101 2.85 -16.27 -10.49
CA ASN A 101 1.48 -16.47 -10.03
C ASN A 101 1.24 -17.84 -9.39
N SER A 102 1.79 -18.91 -9.96
CA SER A 102 1.61 -20.27 -9.43
C SER A 102 2.25 -20.43 -8.06
N GLU A 103 3.46 -19.87 -7.89
CA GLU A 103 4.18 -19.88 -6.62
C GLU A 103 3.47 -19.00 -5.59
N LEU A 104 3.05 -17.79 -5.97
CA LEU A 104 2.30 -16.89 -5.09
C LEU A 104 1.04 -17.56 -4.50
N GLU A 105 0.27 -18.28 -5.32
CA GLU A 105 -0.92 -18.97 -4.86
C GLU A 105 -0.61 -20.10 -3.87
N LEU A 106 0.48 -20.85 -4.12
CA LEU A 106 0.94 -21.89 -3.22
C LEU A 106 1.42 -21.30 -1.89
N GLU A 107 2.25 -20.25 -1.96
CA GLU A 107 2.75 -19.48 -0.82
C GLU A 107 1.60 -18.93 0.03
N TRP A 108 0.60 -18.30 -0.60
CA TRP A 108 -0.58 -17.76 0.07
C TRP A 108 -1.36 -18.84 0.80
N ARG A 109 -1.60 -20.00 0.18
CA ARG A 109 -2.34 -21.10 0.83
C ARG A 109 -1.57 -21.72 2.01
N ASN A 110 -0.25 -21.78 1.93
CA ASN A 110 0.58 -22.45 2.91
C ASN A 110 0.92 -21.58 4.14
N LEU A 111 0.93 -20.26 4.01
CA LEU A 111 1.34 -19.34 5.07
C LEU A 111 0.69 -19.63 6.45
N PRO A 112 -0.64 -19.83 6.58
CA PRO A 112 -1.29 -20.07 7.88
C PRO A 112 -0.82 -21.34 8.59
N PHE A 113 -0.29 -22.30 7.83
CA PHE A 113 0.10 -23.63 8.30
C PHE A 113 1.61 -23.75 8.58
N MET A 114 2.42 -22.84 8.04
CA MET A 114 3.86 -22.81 8.26
C MET A 114 4.28 -21.97 9.47
N VAL A 115 3.39 -21.12 9.99
CA VAL A 115 3.64 -20.25 11.14
C VAL A 115 3.01 -20.88 12.39
N THR A 116 3.83 -21.15 13.41
CA THR A 116 3.36 -21.73 14.69
C THR A 116 2.49 -20.76 15.47
N SER A 117 1.61 -21.25 16.36
CA SER A 117 0.74 -20.39 17.17
C SER A 117 1.52 -19.36 18.00
N SER A 118 2.66 -19.74 18.59
CA SER A 118 3.53 -18.83 19.32
C SER A 118 4.12 -17.72 18.44
N LEU A 119 4.43 -18.02 17.18
CA LEU A 119 4.93 -17.03 16.23
C LEU A 119 3.82 -16.11 15.72
N LYS A 120 2.58 -16.62 15.61
CA LYS A 120 1.41 -15.80 15.29
C LYS A 120 1.14 -14.76 16.37
N GLU A 121 1.20 -15.13 17.65
CA GLU A 121 1.05 -14.18 18.77
C GLU A 121 2.05 -13.02 18.68
N LYS A 122 3.32 -13.31 18.35
CA LYS A 122 4.33 -12.27 18.08
C LYS A 122 3.93 -11.42 16.87
N TYR A 123 3.50 -12.05 15.77
CA TYR A 123 3.24 -11.34 14.53
C TYR A 123 2.00 -10.43 14.59
N TYR A 124 1.02 -10.73 15.44
CA TYR A 124 -0.13 -9.85 15.69
C TYR A 124 0.26 -8.53 16.36
N THR A 125 1.43 -8.44 16.99
CA THR A 125 1.89 -7.20 17.63
C THR A 125 2.82 -6.36 16.74
N LEU A 126 3.16 -6.86 15.54
CA LEU A 126 4.07 -6.18 14.62
C LEU A 126 3.33 -5.19 13.74
N THR A 127 4.05 -4.15 13.28
CA THR A 127 3.54 -3.33 12.17
C THR A 127 3.46 -4.16 10.89
N ILE A 128 2.70 -3.69 9.88
CA ILE A 128 2.57 -4.38 8.60
C ILE A 128 3.95 -4.64 7.96
N ASP A 129 4.83 -3.64 7.96
CA ASP A 129 6.17 -3.75 7.38
C ASP A 129 7.06 -4.73 8.15
N GLU A 130 7.04 -4.70 9.48
CA GLU A 130 7.76 -5.65 10.33
C GLU A 130 7.26 -7.09 10.13
N HIS A 131 5.94 -7.28 10.06
CA HIS A 131 5.31 -8.57 9.82
C HIS A 131 5.79 -9.20 8.51
N TRP A 132 5.71 -8.45 7.40
CA TRP A 132 6.14 -8.93 6.09
C TRP A 132 7.66 -9.07 5.97
N PHE A 133 8.43 -8.29 6.73
CA PHE A 133 9.86 -8.48 6.86
C PHE A 133 10.18 -9.82 7.53
N GLU A 134 9.53 -10.17 8.64
CA GLU A 134 9.73 -11.44 9.33
C GLU A 134 9.26 -12.64 8.47
N ASN A 135 8.10 -12.54 7.80
CA ASN A 135 7.65 -13.56 6.84
C ASN A 135 8.68 -13.82 5.74
N SER A 136 9.35 -12.76 5.25
CA SER A 136 10.34 -12.87 4.19
C SER A 136 11.62 -13.62 4.59
N LYS A 137 11.82 -13.87 5.89
CA LYS A 137 12.95 -14.64 6.42
C LYS A 137 12.64 -16.12 6.59
N ILE A 138 11.38 -16.53 6.50
CA ILE A 138 10.98 -17.92 6.69
C ILE A 138 11.57 -18.76 5.55
N LYS A 139 12.27 -19.82 5.92
CA LYS A 139 12.85 -20.78 4.98
C LYS A 139 12.17 -22.13 5.09
N ASN A 140 12.11 -22.84 3.96
CA ASN A 140 11.64 -24.21 3.90
C ASN A 140 12.77 -25.20 4.28
N PHE A 141 12.48 -26.51 4.22
CA PHE A 141 13.44 -27.56 4.55
C PHE A 141 14.67 -27.62 3.61
N GLU A 142 14.60 -26.97 2.45
CA GLU A 142 15.71 -26.86 1.49
C GLU A 142 16.54 -25.57 1.69
N ASP A 143 16.34 -24.84 2.79
CA ASP A 143 16.99 -23.55 3.08
C ASP A 143 16.66 -22.44 2.06
N LYS A 144 15.58 -22.59 1.29
CA LYS A 144 15.05 -21.57 0.37
C LYS A 144 13.97 -20.74 1.05
N TYR A 145 13.83 -19.48 0.68
CA TYR A 145 12.78 -18.60 1.19
C TYR A 145 11.39 -19.15 0.81
N ALA A 146 10.58 -19.44 1.81
CA ALA A 146 9.28 -20.11 1.63
C ALA A 146 8.19 -19.21 1.07
N PHE A 147 8.35 -17.88 1.19
CA PHE A 147 7.34 -16.87 0.82
C PHE A 147 7.92 -15.75 -0.04
N LEU A 148 8.73 -16.10 -1.05
CA LEU A 148 9.45 -15.12 -1.86
C LEU A 148 8.50 -14.21 -2.65
N ASN A 149 7.53 -14.78 -3.37
CA ASN A 149 6.60 -14.05 -4.22
C ASN A 149 5.60 -13.23 -3.40
N LEU A 150 5.10 -13.83 -2.32
CA LEU A 150 4.16 -13.22 -1.39
C LEU A 150 4.79 -12.05 -0.65
N SER A 151 6.03 -12.22 -0.16
CA SER A 151 6.77 -11.12 0.49
C SER A 151 7.11 -10.01 -0.50
N LYS A 152 7.43 -10.35 -1.74
CA LYS A 152 7.68 -9.38 -2.81
C LYS A 152 6.43 -8.55 -3.12
N LEU A 153 5.29 -9.22 -3.30
CA LEU A 153 4.00 -8.56 -3.49
C LEU A 153 3.66 -7.63 -2.32
N ALA A 154 3.83 -8.11 -1.08
CA ALA A 154 3.58 -7.32 0.11
C ALA A 154 4.47 -6.07 0.18
N LYS A 155 5.76 -6.18 -0.13
CA LYS A 155 6.70 -5.04 -0.17
C LYS A 155 6.35 -4.03 -1.26
N ILE A 156 5.96 -4.49 -2.45
CA ILE A 156 5.51 -3.60 -3.54
C ILE A 156 4.30 -2.81 -3.07
N ILE A 157 3.29 -3.48 -2.53
CA ILE A 157 2.07 -2.80 -2.08
C ILE A 157 2.38 -1.87 -0.90
N ALA A 158 3.17 -2.30 0.08
CA ALA A 158 3.60 -1.47 1.22
C ALA A 158 4.38 -0.21 0.80
N SER A 159 5.06 -0.24 -0.36
CA SER A 159 5.75 0.94 -0.90
C SER A 159 4.83 1.98 -1.56
N LEU A 160 3.56 1.64 -1.81
CA LEU A 160 2.61 2.57 -2.40
C LEU A 160 2.20 3.65 -1.39
N PRO A 161 2.12 4.93 -1.78
CA PRO A 161 1.63 5.97 -0.92
C PRO A 161 0.20 5.62 -0.46
N HIS A 162 -0.02 5.59 0.86
CA HIS A 162 -1.25 5.21 1.57
C HIS A 162 -1.57 3.72 1.74
N SER A 163 -0.77 2.75 1.29
CA SER A 163 -1.14 1.33 1.40
C SER A 163 -1.29 0.84 2.85
N ASN A 164 -0.38 1.20 3.76
CA ASN A 164 -0.48 0.82 5.17
C ASN A 164 -1.76 1.40 5.80
N ALA A 165 -2.00 2.71 5.64
CA ALA A 165 -3.19 3.36 6.17
C ALA A 165 -4.50 2.88 5.51
N ALA A 166 -4.47 2.50 4.23
CA ALA A 166 -5.62 1.95 3.52
C ALA A 166 -5.93 0.52 3.98
N ALA A 167 -4.90 -0.32 4.17
CA ALA A 167 -5.06 -1.65 4.76
C ALA A 167 -5.65 -1.51 6.17
N GLU A 168 -5.03 -0.72 7.06
CA GLU A 168 -5.52 -0.48 8.42
C GLU A 168 -6.95 0.09 8.46
N ARG A 169 -7.29 1.03 7.58
CA ARG A 169 -8.65 1.61 7.53
C ARG A 169 -9.69 0.62 7.01
N ILE A 170 -9.38 -0.14 5.95
CA ILE A 170 -10.28 -1.19 5.45
C ILE A 170 -10.46 -2.26 6.53
N PHE A 171 -9.40 -2.57 7.27
CA PHE A 171 -9.49 -3.45 8.42
C PHE A 171 -10.43 -2.94 9.49
N SER A 172 -10.23 -1.72 9.97
CA SER A 172 -11.12 -1.09 10.96
C SER A 172 -12.59 -1.24 10.54
N ILE A 173 -12.91 -0.99 9.26
CA ILE A 173 -14.27 -1.16 8.73
C ILE A 173 -14.74 -2.62 8.77
N VAL A 174 -13.91 -3.58 8.37
CA VAL A 174 -14.26 -5.02 8.37
C VAL A 174 -14.40 -5.57 9.80
N THR A 175 -13.55 -5.16 10.74
CA THR A 175 -13.69 -5.53 12.16
C THR A 175 -14.94 -4.92 12.79
N ASP A 176 -15.29 -3.67 12.47
CA ASP A 176 -16.49 -3.01 13.00
C ASP A 176 -17.80 -3.69 12.53
N VAL A 177 -17.81 -4.27 11.33
CA VAL A 177 -18.96 -5.04 10.84
C VAL A 177 -19.09 -6.37 11.59
N LYS A 178 -17.97 -7.04 11.88
CA LYS A 178 -17.98 -8.31 12.63
C LYS A 178 -18.37 -8.14 14.10
N SER A 179 -17.87 -7.10 14.77
CA SER A 179 -18.20 -6.85 16.19
C SER A 179 -19.68 -6.48 16.39
N LYS A 180 -20.30 -5.81 15.41
CA LYS A 180 -21.75 -5.51 15.44
C LYS A 180 -22.63 -6.74 15.22
N SER A 181 -22.22 -7.68 14.38
CA SER A 181 -23.00 -8.91 14.15
C SER A 181 -22.97 -9.92 15.32
N GLU A 182 -22.04 -9.77 16.26
CA GLU A 182 -21.95 -10.61 17.47
C GLU A 182 -22.69 -10.01 18.68
N SER A 183 -23.26 -8.81 18.54
CA SER A 183 -23.99 -8.09 19.60
C SER A 183 -25.50 -7.90 19.32
N GLU A 184 -26.05 -8.66 18.37
CA GLU A 184 -27.50 -8.78 18.10
C GLU A 184 -28.05 -10.17 18.44
#